data_AF-A0A9X6AB22-F1
#
_entry.id   AF-A0A9X6AB22-F1
#
_cell.length_a   1.000
_cell.length_b   1.000
_cell.length_c   1.000
_cell.angle_alpha   90.00
_cell.angle_beta   90.00
_cell.angle_gamma   90.00
#
_symmetry.space_group_name_H-M   'P 1'
#
loop_
_entity.id
_entity.type
_entity.pdbx_description
1 polymer ?
#
loop_
_entity_poly.entity_id
_entity_poly.type
_entity_poly.pdbx_seq_one_letter_code
_entity_poly.pdbx_strand_id
1 'polypeptide(L)'
;KEMRTTVAEESEFPNRRYGLGLEEVSTPCGTVWGHSGQAPGYSSEDYTDSTGRRTVSVFTTTIFGLASPQTGPTNPAGPANQALVNAAVCTMLDKPIPTTPASAPTDS
;
A
#
# COMPACT_ATOMS: atom_id res chain seq x y z
N LYS A 1 -18.61 -6.65 -10.34
CA LYS A 1 -17.60 -6.52 -11.43
C LYS A 1 -17.29 -5.06 -11.68
N GLU A 2 -18.31 -4.20 -11.78
CA GLU A 2 -18.15 -2.74 -11.95
C GLU A 2 -17.10 -2.08 -11.04
N MET A 3 -17.05 -2.44 -9.75
CA MET A 3 -16.06 -1.89 -8.80
C MET A 3 -14.60 -2.12 -9.21
N ARG A 4 -14.31 -3.13 -10.04
CA ARG A 4 -12.96 -3.51 -10.50
C ARG A 4 -12.62 -3.01 -11.90
N THR A 5 -13.50 -2.24 -12.52
CA THR A 5 -13.14 -1.48 -13.71
C THR A 5 -12.37 -0.25 -13.24
N THR A 6 -11.05 -0.25 -13.42
CA THR A 6 -10.16 0.78 -12.90
C THR A 6 -9.52 1.63 -14.01
N VAL A 7 -9.19 2.87 -13.68
CA VAL A 7 -8.32 3.74 -14.48
C VAL A 7 -7.00 3.95 -13.76
N ALA A 8 -5.94 4.33 -14.49
CA ALA A 8 -4.69 4.69 -13.84
C ALA A 8 -4.92 5.89 -12.90
N GLU A 9 -4.27 5.85 -11.74
CA GLU A 9 -4.18 7.03 -10.86
C GLU A 9 -3.14 8.04 -11.38
N GLU A 10 -2.75 8.97 -10.52
CA GLU A 10 -1.70 9.96 -10.78
C GLU A 10 -0.35 9.28 -11.03
N SER A 11 0.51 9.93 -11.82
CA SER A 11 1.82 9.37 -12.21
C SER A 11 2.76 9.12 -11.03
N GLU A 12 2.51 9.79 -9.90
CA GLU A 12 3.23 9.62 -8.63
C GLU A 12 2.95 8.24 -7.98
N PHE A 13 1.83 7.61 -8.34
CA PHE A 13 1.42 6.29 -7.86
C PHE A 13 1.30 5.28 -9.02
N PRO A 14 2.40 4.98 -9.74
CA PRO A 14 2.36 4.19 -10.96
C PRO A 14 1.91 2.74 -10.75
N ASN A 15 1.90 2.26 -9.49
CA ASN A 15 1.46 0.94 -9.11
C ASN A 15 -0.02 0.90 -8.68
N ARG A 16 -0.76 2.01 -8.77
CA ARG A 16 -2.15 2.12 -8.34
C ARG A 16 -3.09 2.44 -9.52
N ARG A 17 -4.29 1.87 -9.42
CA ARG A 17 -5.40 2.16 -10.31
C ARG A 17 -6.65 2.27 -9.45
N TYR A 18 -7.58 3.13 -9.83
CA TYR A 18 -8.76 3.42 -9.02
C TYR A 18 -10.05 3.18 -9.79
N GLY A 19 -11.00 2.52 -9.13
CA GLY A 19 -12.35 2.25 -9.62
C GLY A 19 -13.42 3.01 -8.83
N LEU A 20 -14.57 2.37 -8.60
CA LEU A 20 -15.65 2.96 -7.81
C LEU A 20 -15.40 2.78 -6.31
N GLY A 21 -14.47 3.55 -5.75
CA GLY A 21 -14.11 3.48 -4.32
C GLY A 21 -13.22 2.29 -3.97
N LEU A 22 -12.54 1.71 -4.97
CA LEU A 22 -11.71 0.51 -4.83
C LEU A 22 -10.40 0.71 -5.59
N GLU A 23 -9.29 0.64 -4.88
CA GLU A 23 -7.93 0.63 -5.40
C GLU A 23 -7.61 -0.78 -5.92
N GLU A 24 -6.94 -0.84 -7.07
CA GLU A 24 -6.15 -1.98 -7.54
C GLU A 24 -4.68 -1.61 -7.35
N VAL A 25 -3.97 -2.39 -6.51
CA VAL A 25 -2.60 -2.09 -6.12
C VAL A 25 -1.69 -3.22 -6.59
N SER A 26 -0.71 -2.86 -7.42
CA SER A 26 0.38 -3.76 -7.78
C SER A 26 1.42 -3.77 -6.67
N THR A 27 1.57 -4.91 -6.01
CA THR A 27 2.57 -5.11 -4.95
C THR A 27 3.69 -6.04 -5.45
N PRO A 28 4.84 -6.11 -4.76
CA PRO A 28 5.88 -7.07 -5.10
C PRO A 28 5.45 -8.54 -5.07
N CYS A 29 4.35 -8.87 -4.38
CA CYS A 29 3.83 -10.23 -4.23
C CYS A 29 2.60 -10.53 -5.10
N GLY A 30 2.08 -9.52 -5.81
CA GLY A 30 0.93 -9.65 -6.71
C GLY A 30 -0.05 -8.50 -6.58
N THR A 31 -1.09 -8.52 -7.41
CA THR A 31 -2.16 -7.52 -7.39
C THR A 31 -3.15 -7.79 -6.26
N VAL A 32 -3.47 -6.73 -5.51
CA VAL A 32 -4.52 -6.74 -4.46
C VAL A 32 -5.54 -5.65 -4.72
N TRP A 33 -6.70 -5.76 -4.08
CA TRP A 33 -7.81 -4.83 -4.20
C TRP A 33 -8.21 -4.30 -2.83
N GLY A 34 -8.55 -3.03 -2.70
CA GLY A 34 -8.93 -2.49 -1.39
C GLY A 34 -8.89 -0.97 -1.35
N HIS A 35 -8.45 -0.41 -0.22
CA HIS A 35 -8.28 1.03 -0.09
C HIS A 35 -7.32 1.37 1.07
N SER A 36 -6.61 2.49 0.95
CA SER A 36 -5.83 3.08 2.06
C SER A 36 -6.59 4.20 2.78
N GLY A 37 -6.49 4.30 4.10
CA GLY A 37 -7.22 5.27 4.91
C GLY A 37 -6.28 6.11 5.76
N GLN A 38 -6.59 7.39 5.94
CA GLN A 38 -5.87 8.27 6.86
C GLN A 38 -6.84 9.16 7.64
N ALA A 39 -6.61 9.25 8.95
CA ALA A 39 -7.29 10.16 9.86
C ALA A 39 -6.26 10.65 10.89
N PRO A 40 -6.38 11.85 11.48
CA PRO A 40 -5.37 12.38 12.39
C PRO A 40 -4.92 11.37 13.46
N GLY A 41 -3.63 10.99 13.42
CA GLY A 41 -3.04 10.00 14.32
C GLY A 41 -3.22 8.54 13.90
N TYR A 42 -3.76 8.25 12.72
CA TYR A 42 -4.04 6.90 12.25
C TYR A 42 -3.88 6.73 10.73
N SER A 43 -3.32 5.60 10.30
CA SER A 43 -3.34 5.14 8.91
C SER A 43 -3.81 3.69 8.83
N SER A 44 -4.49 3.33 7.74
CA SER A 44 -4.88 1.95 7.44
C SER A 44 -4.58 1.55 6.01
N GLU A 45 -4.30 0.26 5.82
CA GLU A 45 -4.16 -0.39 4.53
C GLU A 45 -4.98 -1.69 4.55
N ASP A 46 -6.10 -1.69 3.84
CA ASP A 46 -7.07 -2.77 3.86
C ASP A 46 -7.14 -3.41 2.46
N TYR A 47 -6.66 -4.64 2.32
CA TYR A 47 -6.52 -5.30 1.03
C TYR A 47 -7.10 -6.72 1.02
N THR A 48 -7.53 -7.14 -0.17
CA THR A 48 -8.02 -8.49 -0.47
C THR A 48 -7.48 -9.03 -1.78
N ASP A 49 -7.45 -10.35 -1.91
CA ASP A 49 -7.16 -11.01 -3.18
C ASP A 49 -8.29 -10.84 -4.21
N SER A 50 -8.06 -11.27 -5.44
CA SER A 50 -9.08 -11.17 -6.49
C SER A 50 -10.33 -12.01 -6.19
N THR A 51 -10.29 -12.94 -5.26
CA THR A 51 -11.46 -13.74 -4.87
C THR A 51 -12.25 -13.14 -3.70
N GLY A 52 -11.66 -12.20 -2.95
CA GLY A 52 -12.28 -11.66 -1.72
C GLY A 52 -12.13 -12.58 -0.50
N ARG A 53 -11.40 -13.70 -0.62
CA ARG A 53 -11.34 -14.75 0.42
C ARG A 53 -10.14 -14.64 1.33
N ARG A 54 -9.10 -13.93 0.89
CA ARG A 54 -7.90 -13.65 1.66
C ARG A 54 -7.84 -12.15 1.85
N THR A 55 -7.73 -11.72 3.10
CA THR A 55 -7.74 -10.31 3.47
C THR A 55 -6.62 -10.01 4.44
N VAL A 56 -6.16 -8.77 4.39
CA VAL A 56 -5.20 -8.20 5.33
C VAL A 56 -5.65 -6.79 5.67
N SER A 57 -5.49 -6.41 6.94
CA SER A 57 -5.67 -5.05 7.42
C SER A 57 -4.44 -4.70 8.23
N VAL A 58 -3.77 -3.63 7.85
CA VAL A 58 -2.68 -3.02 8.62
C VAL A 58 -3.21 -1.71 9.16
N PHE A 59 -2.99 -1.46 10.45
CA PHE A 59 -3.41 -0.25 11.12
C PHE A 59 -2.27 0.29 11.96
N THR A 60 -1.97 1.57 11.82
CA THR A 60 -0.89 2.23 12.55
C THR A 60 -1.39 3.52 13.18
N THR A 61 -0.86 3.85 14.36
CA THR A 61 -1.25 5.04 15.13
C THR A 61 -0.38 6.25 14.76
N THR A 62 -0.25 6.52 13.46
CA THR A 62 0.43 7.70 12.93
C THR A 62 -0.01 7.95 11.48
N ILE A 63 0.24 9.15 10.97
CA ILE A 63 0.20 9.42 9.53
C ILE A 63 1.64 9.66 9.06
N PHE A 64 2.08 8.93 8.06
CA PHE A 64 3.42 9.05 7.49
C PHE A 64 3.45 10.19 6.47
N GLY A 65 4.54 10.96 6.42
CA GLY A 65 4.74 12.02 5.43
C GLY A 65 4.13 13.39 5.75
N LEU A 66 3.30 13.54 6.79
CA LEU A 66 2.72 14.85 7.17
C LEU A 66 3.69 15.78 7.91
N ALA A 67 4.52 15.23 8.79
CA ALA A 67 5.39 15.98 9.68
C ALA A 67 6.86 15.67 9.41
N SER A 68 7.37 16.04 8.23
CA SER A 68 8.77 16.31 7.86
C SER A 68 8.90 16.28 6.33
N PRO A 69 9.59 17.23 5.69
CA PRO A 69 9.78 17.23 4.24
C PRO A 69 10.80 16.19 3.72
N GLN A 70 11.15 15.16 4.48
CA GLN A 70 12.07 14.11 3.99
C GLN A 70 11.73 12.74 4.61
N THR A 71 11.19 11.83 3.81
CA THR A 71 11.50 10.41 4.01
C THR A 71 13.00 10.26 3.72
N GLY A 72 13.76 9.83 4.72
CA GLY A 72 15.22 9.80 4.65
C GLY A 72 15.80 8.98 5.81
N PRO A 73 17.13 8.74 5.85
CA PRO A 73 17.74 7.89 6.86
C PRO A 73 17.50 8.35 8.31
N THR A 74 17.11 9.60 8.53
CA THR A 74 16.77 10.17 9.84
C THR A 74 15.32 9.97 10.26
N ASN A 75 14.43 9.52 9.37
CA ASN A 75 13.04 9.16 9.69
C ASN A 75 12.59 7.92 8.87
N PRO A 76 12.90 6.70 9.34
CA PRO A 76 12.59 5.47 8.61
C PRO A 76 11.13 5.01 8.75
N ALA A 77 10.27 5.77 9.44
CA ALA A 77 8.93 5.32 9.80
C ALA A 77 8.04 5.02 8.58
N GLY A 78 8.06 5.89 7.56
CA GLY A 78 7.31 5.67 6.31
C GLY A 78 7.77 4.41 5.56
N PRO A 79 9.08 4.29 5.24
CA PRO A 79 9.62 3.08 4.64
C PRO A 79 9.38 1.80 5.46
N ALA A 80 9.47 1.88 6.80
CA ALA A 80 9.18 0.74 7.67
C ALA A 80 7.70 0.32 7.62
N ASN A 81 6.76 1.28 7.58
CA ASN A 81 5.35 0.98 7.37
C ASN A 81 5.11 0.32 6.02
N GLN A 82 5.70 0.84 4.95
CA GLN A 82 5.55 0.26 3.62
C GLN A 82 6.12 -1.17 3.55
N ALA A 83 7.25 -1.43 4.23
CA ALA A 83 7.79 -2.78 4.36
C ALA A 83 6.84 -3.71 5.13
N LEU A 84 6.21 -3.21 6.21
CA LEU A 84 5.19 -3.95 6.96
C LEU A 84 3.98 -4.30 6.10
N VAL A 85 3.43 -3.33 5.36
CA VAL A 85 2.28 -3.54 4.46
C VAL A 85 2.63 -4.57 3.38
N ASN A 86 3.80 -4.45 2.76
CA ASN A 86 4.27 -5.43 1.77
C ASN A 86 4.38 -6.84 2.36
N ALA A 87 5.03 -6.98 3.54
CA ALA A 87 5.16 -8.27 4.21
C ALA A 87 3.81 -8.90 4.55
N ALA A 88 2.86 -8.09 5.00
CA ALA A 88 1.51 -8.53 5.34
C ALA A 88 0.73 -9.01 4.10
N VAL A 89 0.82 -8.26 2.98
CA VAL A 89 0.24 -8.67 1.69
C VAL A 89 0.89 -9.96 1.17
N CYS A 90 2.22 -10.05 1.21
CA CYS A 90 2.93 -11.26 0.79
C CYS A 90 2.49 -12.48 1.58
N THR A 91 2.38 -12.34 2.91
CA THR A 91 1.91 -13.40 3.80
C THR A 91 0.48 -13.81 3.47
N MET A 92 -0.43 -12.84 3.29
CA MET A 92 -1.82 -13.09 2.88
C MET A 92 -1.93 -13.89 1.56
N LEU A 93 -1.03 -13.61 0.61
CA LEU A 93 -0.98 -14.26 -0.70
C LEU A 93 -0.17 -15.57 -0.73
N ASP A 94 0.37 -16.04 0.41
CA ASP A 94 1.32 -17.16 0.49
C ASP A 94 2.53 -16.99 -0.45
N LYS A 95 3.10 -15.78 -0.49
CA LYS A 95 4.25 -15.42 -1.31
C LYS A 95 5.47 -15.06 -0.46
N PRO A 96 6.70 -15.35 -0.95
CA PRO A 96 7.91 -14.94 -0.25
C PRO A 96 8.01 -13.41 -0.20
N ILE A 97 8.47 -12.89 0.93
CA ILE A 97 8.75 -11.45 1.09
C ILE A 97 10.03 -11.14 0.31
N PRO A 98 10.04 -10.14 -0.59
CA PRO A 98 11.26 -9.73 -1.28
C PRO A 98 12.32 -9.25 -0.28
N THR A 99 13.55 -9.73 -0.44
CA THR A 99 14.70 -9.37 0.40
C THR A 99 15.35 -8.03 0.00
N THR A 100 15.01 -7.51 -1.18
CA THR A 100 15.39 -6.18 -1.62
C THR A 100 14.22 -5.23 -1.38
N PRO A 101 14.40 -4.11 -0.66
CA PRO A 101 13.37 -3.09 -0.55
C PRO A 101 12.93 -2.67 -1.96
N ALA A 102 11.62 -2.73 -2.24
CA ALA A 102 11.10 -2.11 -3.45
C ALA A 102 11.52 -0.63 -3.43
N SER A 103 12.10 -0.14 -4.52
CA SER A 103 12.56 1.25 -4.63
C SER A 103 11.45 2.19 -4.16
N ALA A 104 11.75 3.03 -3.17
CA ALA A 104 10.83 4.07 -2.74
C ALA A 104 10.47 4.95 -3.96
N PRO A 105 9.23 5.45 -4.08
CA PRO A 105 8.92 6.51 -5.03
C PRO A 105 9.86 7.67 -4.73
N THR A 106 10.65 8.10 -5.72
CA THR A 106 11.43 9.32 -5.63
C THR A 106 10.47 10.49 -5.80
N ASP A 107 10.18 11.19 -4.70
CA ASP A 107 9.53 12.51 -4.73
C ASP A 107 10.33 13.43 -5.67
N SER A 108 9.66 14.02 -6.67
CA SER A 108 10.16 15.14 -7.48
C SER A 108 9.33 16.38 -7.19
#